data_AF-A0A1R0KGC2-F1
#
_entry.id   AF-A0A1R0KGC2-F1
#
_cell.length_a   1.000
_cell.length_b   1.000
_cell.length_c   1.000
_cell.angle_alpha   90.00
_cell.angle_beta   90.00
_cell.angle_gamma   90.00
#
_symmetry.space_group_name_H-M   'P 1'
#
loop_
_entity.id
_entity.type
_entity.pdbx_description
1 polymer ?
#
loop_
_entity_poly.entity_id
_entity_poly.type
_entity_poly.pdbx_seq_one_letter_code
_entity_poly.pdbx_strand_id
1 'polypeptide(L)'
;MPARRPQTLDAVWDYLAEVTAALGVGLESCTVDHDSPVSAYVALDERLPRHPERDVALLWDEIHGWAVAIETHSGEDLIVLRYLGGNTATPPPGRVARFVKALRENDDSVGQLTPPALPAAQS
;
A
#
# COMPACT_ATOMS: atom_id res chain seq x y z
N MET A 1 -25.41 -12.39 4.35
CA MET A 1 -24.08 -11.94 3.89
C MET A 1 -24.22 -11.55 2.44
N PRO A 2 -24.09 -10.28 2.04
CA PRO A 2 -24.14 -9.96 0.63
C PRO A 2 -22.92 -10.56 -0.06
N ALA A 3 -23.16 -11.30 -1.14
CA ALA A 3 -22.10 -11.83 -1.99
C ALA A 3 -21.33 -10.66 -2.61
N ARG A 4 -20.00 -10.68 -2.49
CA ARG A 4 -19.08 -9.71 -3.09
C ARG A 4 -19.33 -9.62 -4.60
N ARG A 5 -19.40 -8.41 -5.17
CA ARG A 5 -19.49 -8.23 -6.62
C ARG A 5 -18.12 -8.57 -7.24
N PRO A 6 -18.04 -9.49 -8.21
CA PRO A 6 -16.78 -9.86 -8.87
C PRO A 6 -16.07 -8.67 -9.54
N GLN A 7 -16.84 -7.66 -9.96
CA GLN A 7 -16.36 -6.43 -10.59
C GLN A 7 -15.42 -5.58 -9.70
N THR A 8 -15.43 -5.78 -8.38
CA THR A 8 -14.58 -5.04 -7.44
C THR A 8 -13.16 -5.58 -7.40
N LEU A 9 -12.97 -6.91 -7.52
CA LEU A 9 -11.63 -7.51 -7.45
C LEU A 9 -10.82 -7.27 -8.72
N ASP A 10 -11.47 -7.32 -9.89
CA ASP A 10 -10.82 -6.97 -11.15
C ASP A 10 -10.34 -5.51 -11.13
N ALA A 11 -11.16 -4.59 -10.60
CA ALA A 11 -10.78 -3.18 -10.44
C ALA A 11 -9.60 -2.98 -9.46
N VAL A 12 -9.49 -3.82 -8.41
CA VAL A 12 -8.34 -3.80 -7.50
C VAL A 12 -7.08 -4.26 -8.23
N TRP A 13 -7.16 -5.35 -8.99
CA TRP A 13 -6.02 -5.83 -9.77
C TRP A 13 -5.57 -4.85 -10.86
N ASP A 14 -6.51 -4.21 -11.56
CA ASP A 14 -6.21 -3.16 -12.54
C ASP A 14 -5.50 -1.97 -11.86
N TYR A 15 -6.02 -1.52 -10.72
CA TYR A 15 -5.38 -0.44 -9.96
C TYR A 15 -3.98 -0.83 -9.45
N LEU A 16 -3.81 -2.05 -8.96
CA LEU A 16 -2.50 -2.57 -8.53
C LEU A 16 -1.52 -2.67 -9.71
N ALA A 17 -1.98 -3.02 -10.90
CA ALA A 17 -1.16 -3.00 -12.11
C ALA A 17 -0.65 -1.59 -12.43
N GLU A 18 -1.50 -0.56 -12.31
CA GLU A 18 -1.06 0.83 -12.51
C GLU A 18 -0.10 1.30 -11.41
N VAL A 19 -0.33 0.91 -10.15
CA VAL A 19 0.54 1.24 -9.01
C VAL A 19 1.91 0.59 -9.14
N THR A 20 1.96 -0.71 -9.41
CA THR A 20 3.22 -1.45 -9.62
C THR A 20 4.01 -0.91 -10.80
N ALA A 21 3.34 -0.59 -11.91
CA ALA A 21 3.96 0.09 -13.05
C ALA A 21 4.53 1.47 -12.67
N ALA A 22 3.81 2.26 -11.86
CA ALA A 22 4.30 3.56 -11.39
C ALA A 22 5.48 3.44 -10.39
N LEU A 23 5.56 2.33 -9.66
CA LEU A 23 6.65 2.00 -8.74
C LEU A 23 7.86 1.38 -9.47
N GLY A 24 7.67 0.84 -10.67
CA GLY A 24 8.70 0.13 -11.42
C GLY A 24 8.92 -1.31 -10.93
N VAL A 25 7.94 -1.92 -10.27
CA VAL A 25 7.96 -3.33 -9.83
C VAL A 25 6.99 -4.17 -10.65
N GLY A 26 7.18 -5.49 -10.65
CA GLY A 26 6.27 -6.42 -11.32
C GLY A 26 4.96 -6.62 -10.54
N LEU A 27 3.89 -6.99 -11.25
CA LEU A 27 2.61 -7.34 -10.61
C LEU A 27 2.73 -8.62 -9.77
N GLU A 28 3.69 -9.49 -10.09
CA GLU A 28 4.03 -10.67 -9.30
C GLU A 28 4.51 -10.34 -7.88
N SER A 29 4.91 -9.09 -7.61
CA SER A 29 5.24 -8.60 -6.27
C SER A 29 4.00 -8.30 -5.42
N CYS A 30 2.80 -8.41 -5.99
CA CYS A 30 1.54 -8.19 -5.30
C CYS A 30 0.92 -9.49 -4.77
N THR A 31 0.45 -9.44 -3.53
CA THR A 31 -0.47 -10.42 -2.94
C THR A 31 -1.74 -9.70 -2.53
N VAL A 32 -2.91 -10.22 -2.89
CA VAL A 32 -4.21 -9.65 -2.50
C VAL A 32 -4.92 -10.63 -1.58
N ASP A 33 -5.37 -10.13 -0.43
CA ASP A 33 -6.32 -10.82 0.45
C ASP A 33 -7.74 -10.43 0.03
N HIS A 34 -8.53 -11.45 -0.28
CA HIS A 34 -9.91 -11.30 -0.72
C HIS A 34 -10.93 -11.32 0.42
N ASP A 35 -10.51 -11.35 1.68
CA ASP A 35 -11.43 -11.13 2.78
C ASP A 35 -11.91 -9.67 2.80
N SER A 36 -12.94 -9.38 3.59
CA SER A 36 -13.51 -8.03 3.71
C SER A 36 -13.03 -7.41 5.02
N PRO A 37 -12.35 -6.25 5.00
CA PRO A 37 -11.99 -5.45 3.81
C PRO A 37 -10.92 -6.10 2.93
N VAL A 38 -10.98 -5.83 1.62
CA VAL A 38 -9.89 -6.23 0.70
C VAL A 38 -8.61 -5.57 1.17
N SER A 39 -7.53 -6.33 1.17
CA SER A 39 -6.20 -5.77 1.37
C SER A 39 -5.22 -6.29 0.34
N ALA A 40 -4.15 -5.54 0.12
CA ALA A 40 -3.09 -5.91 -0.76
C ALA A 40 -1.74 -5.58 -0.12
N TYR A 41 -0.78 -6.42 -0.42
CA TYR A 41 0.62 -6.29 -0.07
C TYR A 41 1.41 -6.18 -1.38
N VAL A 42 2.38 -5.27 -1.43
CA VAL A 42 3.31 -5.14 -2.56
C VAL A 42 4.73 -5.12 -2.02
N ALA A 43 5.52 -6.15 -2.33
CA ALA A 43 6.94 -6.17 -2.01
C ALA A 43 7.68 -5.10 -2.85
N LEU A 44 8.56 -4.34 -2.20
CA LEU A 44 9.48 -3.43 -2.88
C LEU A 44 10.90 -3.99 -2.78
N ASP A 45 11.61 -4.06 -3.91
CA ASP A 45 12.99 -4.57 -3.98
C ASP A 45 14.02 -3.71 -3.23
N GLU A 46 13.62 -2.53 -2.78
CA GLU A 46 14.55 -1.52 -2.33
C GLU A 46 14.36 -1.22 -0.83
N ARG A 47 15.46 -0.82 -0.19
CA ARG A 47 15.53 -0.59 1.27
C ARG A 47 15.33 0.89 1.61
N LEU A 48 14.80 1.17 2.81
CA LEU A 48 14.79 2.52 3.36
C LEU A 48 16.11 2.82 4.08
N PRO A 49 16.70 4.03 3.96
CA PRO A 49 17.97 4.35 4.64
C PRO A 49 17.94 4.20 6.16
N ARG A 50 16.79 4.40 6.80
CA ARG A 50 16.61 4.20 8.26
C ARG A 50 16.51 2.74 8.67
N HIS A 51 16.20 1.86 7.73
CA HIS A 51 16.03 0.43 7.95
C HIS A 51 16.73 -0.37 6.84
N PRO A 52 18.07 -0.23 6.70
CA PRO A 52 18.81 -0.78 5.55
C PRO A 52 18.77 -2.31 5.49
N GLU A 53 18.51 -2.97 6.62
CA GLU A 53 18.46 -4.41 6.77
C GLU A 53 17.02 -4.96 6.82
N ARG A 54 15.99 -4.14 6.53
CA ARG A 54 14.58 -4.60 6.53
C ARG A 54 13.96 -4.47 5.15
N ASP A 55 13.27 -5.51 4.70
CA ASP A 55 12.52 -5.46 3.46
C ASP A 55 11.35 -4.51 3.62
N VAL A 56 11.01 -3.82 2.53
CA VAL A 56 10.01 -2.77 2.53
C VAL A 56 8.81 -3.26 1.74
N ALA A 57 7.63 -3.04 2.28
CA ALA A 57 6.39 -3.35 1.61
C ALA A 57 5.47 -2.14 1.59
N LEU A 58 4.63 -2.07 0.57
CA LEU A 58 3.42 -1.27 0.62
C LEU A 58 2.25 -2.15 1.04
N LEU A 59 1.47 -1.64 1.99
CA LEU A 59 0.20 -2.19 2.38
C LEU A 59 -0.91 -1.29 1.86
N TRP A 60 -1.98 -1.91 1.39
CA TRP A 60 -3.20 -1.24 1.01
C TRP A 60 -4.39 -1.96 1.62
N ASP A 61 -5.34 -1.21 2.14
CA ASP A 61 -6.66 -1.75 2.46
C ASP A 61 -7.76 -0.72 2.21
N GLU A 62 -9.00 -1.19 2.06
CA GLU A 62 -10.15 -0.33 1.74
C GLU A 62 -10.44 0.75 2.81
N ILE A 63 -9.97 0.57 4.05
CA ILE A 63 -10.27 1.42 5.20
C ILE A 63 -9.21 2.50 5.39
N HIS A 64 -7.93 2.15 5.28
CA HIS A 64 -6.79 3.02 5.57
C HIS A 64 -6.02 3.45 4.31
N GLY A 65 -6.29 2.84 3.16
CA GLY A 65 -5.56 3.09 1.93
C GLY A 65 -4.10 2.65 2.05
N TRP A 66 -3.18 3.41 1.45
CA TRP A 66 -1.78 3.02 1.36
C TRP A 66 -0.96 3.34 2.63
N ALA A 67 -0.10 2.40 3.01
CA ALA A 67 0.92 2.56 4.02
C ALA A 67 2.25 1.92 3.58
N VAL A 68 3.37 2.49 4.01
CA VAL A 68 4.69 1.84 3.93
C VAL A 68 4.95 1.11 5.22
N ALA A 69 5.34 -0.16 5.10
CA ALA A 69 5.72 -1.02 6.20
C ALA A 69 7.10 -1.63 5.96
N ILE A 70 7.71 -2.10 7.03
CA ILE A 70 8.93 -2.91 6.98
C ILE A 70 8.66 -4.29 7.55
N GLU A 71 9.26 -5.31 6.95
CA GLU A 71 9.22 -6.66 7.49
C GLU A 71 10.10 -6.77 8.73
N THR A 72 9.63 -7.52 9.72
CA THR A 72 10.44 -7.92 10.86
C THR A 72 11.21 -9.20 10.55
N HIS A 73 12.17 -9.56 11.41
CA HIS A 73 13.03 -10.73 11.21
C HIS A 73 12.30 -12.08 11.25
N SER A 74 11.05 -12.11 11.71
CA SER A 74 10.20 -13.31 11.69
C SER A 74 9.56 -13.55 10.31
N GLY A 75 9.59 -12.60 9.38
CA GLY A 75 8.93 -12.69 8.06
C GLY A 75 7.40 -12.62 8.12
N GLU A 76 6.79 -12.77 9.30
CA GLU A 76 5.34 -12.80 9.48
C GLU A 76 4.76 -11.46 9.97
N ASP A 77 5.55 -10.64 10.67
CA ASP A 77 5.08 -9.36 11.19
C ASP A 77 5.62 -8.18 10.37
N LEU A 78 4.70 -7.29 9.98
CA LEU A 78 4.98 -6.02 9.33
C LEU A 78 4.80 -4.87 10.31
N ILE A 79 5.73 -3.93 10.32
CA ILE A 79 5.61 -2.68 11.11
C ILE A 79 5.28 -1.55 10.15
N VAL A 80 4.07 -0.99 10.25
CA VAL A 80 3.70 0.21 9.51
C VAL A 80 4.53 1.39 10.02
N LEU A 81 5.22 2.03 9.08
CA LEU A 81 5.99 3.24 9.36
C LEU A 81 5.12 4.47 9.17
N ARG A 82 4.43 4.58 8.01
CA ARG A 82 3.64 5.75 7.63
C ARG A 82 2.50 5.39 6.69
N TYR A 83 1.36 6.04 6.89
CA TYR A 83 0.23 6.04 5.97
C TYR A 83 0.36 7.22 4.99
N LEU A 84 -0.02 7.02 3.73
CA LEU A 84 -0.09 8.08 2.72
C LEU A 84 -1.12 9.16 3.09
N GLY A 85 -2.22 8.74 3.73
CA GLY A 85 -3.35 9.61 4.06
C GLY A 85 -4.12 10.12 2.84
N GLY A 86 -5.02 11.07 3.06
CA GLY A 86 -5.91 11.62 2.04
C GLY A 86 -7.37 11.26 2.29
N ASN A 87 -8.18 11.25 1.22
CA ASN A 87 -9.64 11.10 1.27
C ASN A 87 -10.16 9.94 0.41
N THR A 88 -9.27 9.11 -0.14
CA THR A 88 -9.62 7.93 -0.93
C THR A 88 -8.59 6.82 -0.72
N ALA A 89 -9.05 5.57 -0.77
CA ALA A 89 -8.18 4.39 -0.69
C ALA A 89 -7.40 4.18 -1.99
N THR A 90 -7.92 4.65 -3.13
CA THR A 90 -7.32 4.49 -4.46
C THR A 90 -6.84 5.85 -5.03
N PRO A 91 -5.84 6.51 -4.42
CA PRO A 91 -5.29 7.73 -4.98
C PRO A 91 -4.59 7.46 -6.33
N PRO A 92 -4.31 8.49 -7.13
CA PRO A 92 -3.56 8.30 -8.38
C PRO A 92 -2.25 7.52 -8.15
N PRO A 93 -1.92 6.51 -8.98
CA PRO A 93 -0.72 5.67 -8.82
C PRO A 93 0.58 6.46 -8.64
N GLY A 94 0.75 7.54 -9.41
CA GLY A 94 1.92 8.42 -9.29
C GLY A 94 2.02 9.17 -7.95
N ARG A 95 0.95 9.25 -7.15
CA ARG A 95 1.00 9.78 -5.77
C ARG A 95 1.60 8.75 -4.82
N VAL A 96 1.26 7.47 -4.99
CA VAL A 96 1.84 6.35 -4.22
C VAL A 96 3.34 6.25 -4.49
N ALA A 97 3.75 6.28 -5.76
CA ALA A 97 5.15 6.23 -6.14
C ALA A 97 5.97 7.41 -5.59
N ARG A 98 5.43 8.64 -5.64
CA ARG A 98 6.09 9.83 -5.07
C ARG A 98 6.25 9.72 -3.54
N PHE A 99 5.26 9.17 -2.86
CA PHE A 99 5.32 8.96 -1.42
C PHE A 99 6.42 7.97 -1.04
N VAL A 100 6.50 6.83 -1.72
CA VAL A 100 7.60 5.86 -1.54
C VAL A 100 8.95 6.50 -1.80
N LYS A 101 9.08 7.25 -2.90
CA LYS A 101 10.31 7.98 -3.24
C LYS A 101 10.74 8.96 -2.14
N ALA A 102 9.83 9.76 -1.62
CA ALA A 102 10.12 10.74 -0.58
C ALA A 102 10.64 10.09 0.72
N LEU A 103 10.07 8.95 1.12
CA LEU A 103 10.54 8.22 2.30
C LEU A 103 11.96 7.66 2.11
N ARG A 104 12.33 7.28 0.89
CA ARG A 104 13.70 6.86 0.56
C ARG A 104 14.69 8.02 0.60
N GLU A 105 14.21 9.22 0.30
CA GLU A 105 14.97 10.46 0.43
C GLU A 105 15.00 10.96 1.90
N ASN A 106 14.48 10.18 2.86
CA ASN A 106 14.33 10.51 4.29
C ASN A 106 13.45 11.74 4.57
N ASP A 107 12.51 12.04 3.69
CA ASP A 107 11.54 13.10 3.94
C ASP A 107 10.45 12.61 4.92
N ASP A 108 10.57 13.03 6.17
CA ASP A 108 9.61 12.72 7.23
C ASP A 108 8.34 13.59 7.19
N SER A 109 8.28 14.60 6.32
CA SER A 109 7.12 15.49 6.22
C SER A 109 5.96 14.84 5.45
N VAL A 110 6.24 13.78 4.68
CA VAL A 110 5.21 13.07 3.92
C VAL A 110 4.47 12.03 4.75
N GLY A 111 3.19 11.85 4.43
CA GLY A 111 2.31 10.90 5.10
C GLY A 111 2.03 11.25 6.57
N GLN A 112 1.50 10.28 7.30
CA GLN A 112 1.09 10.41 8.69
C GLN A 112 1.32 9.11 9.46
N LEU A 113 1.47 9.20 10.79
CA LEU A 113 1.70 8.04 11.66
C LEU A 113 0.40 7.34 12.06
N THR A 114 -0.70 8.09 12.12
CA THR A 114 -2.00 7.56 12.52
C THR A 114 -2.73 6.98 11.32
N PRO A 115 -3.36 5.79 11.42
CA PRO A 115 -4.19 5.26 10.35
C PRO A 115 -5.31 6.26 9.98
N PRO A 116 -5.47 6.62 8.70
CA PRO A 116 -6.59 7.46 8.27
C PRO A 116 -7.89 6.65 8.34
N ALA A 117 -8.96 7.26 8.82
CA ALA A 117 -10.30 6.72 8.63
C ALA A 117 -10.85 7.26 7.30
N LEU A 118 -10.67 6.50 6.22
CA LEU A 118 -11.17 6.92 4.92
C LEU A 118 -12.69 6.78 4.87
N PRO A 119 -13.39 7.72 4.21
CA PRO A 119 -14.80 7.51 3.93
C PRO A 119 -14.92 6.24 3.05
N ALA A 120 -15.85 5.36 3.41
CA ALA A 120 -16.17 4.21 2.57
C ALA A 120 -16.41 4.71 1.14
N ALA A 121 -15.76 4.08 0.15
CA ALA A 121 -15.88 4.47 -1.24
C ALA A 121 -17.37 4.53 -1.61
N GLN A 122 -17.90 5.75 -1.77
CA GLN A 122 -19.29 5.92 -2.18
C GLN A 122 -19.38 5.43 -3.62
N SER A 123 -20.14 4.35 -3.80
CA SER A 123 -20.38 3.65 -5.06
C SER A 123 -20.93 4.55 -6.15
#